data_AF-A0A945QJD6-F1
#
_entry.id   AF-A0A945QJD6-F1
#
_cell.length_a   1.000
_cell.length_b   1.000
_cell.length_c   1.000
_cell.angle_alpha   90.00
_cell.angle_beta   90.00
_cell.angle_gamma   90.00
#
_symmetry.space_group_name_H-M   'P 1'
#
loop_
_entity.id
_entity.type
_entity.pdbx_description
1 polymer ?
#
loop_
_entity_poly.entity_id
_entity_poly.type
_entity_poly.pdbx_seq_one_letter_code
_entity_poly.pdbx_strand_id
1 'polypeptide(L)'
;FTWAGVRPLTYSPDEPMGLRGHRIHDLSDEGMPNVFNMTSSPIQSHRLAGKQLSDAVKRKLRPSGAPQEISYDAKPYPDAPDSPTLLNHWDGVRIADLRHAAEHEQPATLEDLLFRRVGAGWTETMAREGARVAADSVSDILGWNEARIDKEVEDYLAILKRRHGVGA
;
A
#
# COMPACT_ATOMS: atom_id res chain seq x y z
N PHE A 1 3.38 5.90 17.70
CA PHE A 1 2.57 4.84 17.04
C PHE A 1 3.27 3.49 17.14
N THR A 2 2.53 2.38 17.05
CA THR A 2 3.06 1.01 16.98
C THR A 2 2.52 0.29 15.75
N TRP A 3 3.22 -0.75 15.28
CA TRP A 3 2.72 -1.62 14.21
C TRP A 3 3.26 -3.03 14.41
N ALA A 4 2.58 -4.00 13.82
CA ALA A 4 3.03 -5.39 13.78
C ALA A 4 2.87 -5.92 12.35
N GLY A 5 3.73 -6.87 12.00
CA GLY A 5 3.70 -7.55 10.70
C GLY A 5 4.07 -9.02 10.84
N VAL A 6 3.53 -9.85 9.96
CA VAL A 6 3.85 -11.27 9.89
C VAL A 6 4.82 -11.50 8.74
N ARG A 7 5.87 -12.29 8.97
CA ARG A 7 6.81 -12.69 7.91
C ARG A 7 6.33 -14.01 7.29
N PRO A 8 5.97 -14.04 6.00
CA PRO A 8 5.44 -15.24 5.35
C PRO A 8 6.59 -16.17 4.92
N LEU A 9 7.33 -16.71 5.89
CA LEU A 9 8.50 -17.57 5.64
C LEU A 9 8.08 -18.95 5.16
N THR A 10 8.85 -19.52 4.23
CA THR A 10 8.58 -20.88 3.73
C THR A 10 9.01 -21.90 4.78
N TYR A 11 8.14 -22.84 5.13
CA TYR A 11 8.50 -23.96 5.99
C TYR A 11 9.61 -24.82 5.35
N SER A 12 10.55 -25.28 6.17
CA SER A 12 11.56 -26.26 5.80
C SER A 12 11.96 -27.05 7.05
N PRO A 13 12.03 -28.39 6.99
CA PRO A 13 12.46 -29.21 8.13
C PRO A 13 13.86 -28.86 8.63
N ASP A 14 14.75 -28.44 7.73
CA ASP A 14 16.15 -28.11 8.03
C ASP A 14 16.30 -26.69 8.61
N GLU A 15 15.26 -25.86 8.52
CA GLU A 15 15.26 -24.45 8.92
C GLU A 15 14.03 -24.15 9.79
N PRO A 16 14.07 -24.43 11.11
CA PRO A 16 12.91 -24.30 12.01
C PRO A 16 12.33 -22.89 12.10
N MET A 17 13.14 -21.87 11.78
CA MET A 17 12.72 -20.47 11.73
C MET A 17 12.19 -20.03 10.37
N GLY A 18 12.09 -20.96 9.41
CA GLY A 18 11.61 -20.73 8.04
C GLY A 18 12.67 -20.13 7.11
N LEU A 19 12.55 -20.45 5.84
CA LEU A 19 13.45 -19.96 4.79
C LEU A 19 13.23 -18.48 4.51
N ARG A 20 14.33 -17.73 4.52
CA ARG A 20 14.36 -16.27 4.31
C ARG A 20 14.48 -15.84 2.84
N GLY A 21 14.70 -16.80 1.93
CA GLY A 21 14.68 -16.58 0.48
C GLY A 21 13.29 -16.79 -0.11
N HIS A 22 12.96 -16.09 -1.19
CA HIS A 22 11.72 -16.30 -1.91
C HIS A 22 11.67 -17.70 -2.55
N ARG A 23 10.50 -18.30 -2.54
CA ARG A 23 10.23 -19.61 -3.13
C ARG A 23 9.01 -19.51 -4.03
N ILE A 24 9.14 -20.01 -5.25
CA ILE A 24 8.05 -20.13 -6.21
C ILE A 24 7.62 -21.59 -6.21
N HIS A 25 6.32 -21.82 -6.03
CA HIS A 25 5.68 -23.14 -6.03
C HIS A 25 4.80 -23.23 -7.27
N ASP A 26 5.01 -24.25 -8.10
CA ASP A 26 4.08 -24.63 -9.18
C ASP A 26 3.09 -25.63 -8.60
N LEU A 27 1.82 -25.26 -8.51
CA LEU A 27 0.79 -26.08 -7.86
C LEU A 27 0.14 -27.08 -8.82
N SER A 28 0.72 -27.29 -10.01
CA SER A 28 0.20 -28.25 -10.99
C SER A 28 0.08 -29.67 -10.40
N ASP A 29 1.07 -30.11 -9.61
CA ASP A 29 1.06 -31.43 -8.96
C ASP A 29 0.02 -31.53 -7.83
N GLU A 30 -0.49 -30.39 -7.35
CA GLU A 30 -1.59 -30.30 -6.39
C GLU A 30 -2.97 -30.22 -7.07
N GLY A 31 -3.04 -30.51 -8.38
CA GLY A 31 -4.28 -30.46 -9.16
C GLY A 31 -4.71 -29.05 -9.56
N MET A 32 -3.83 -28.06 -9.40
CA MET A 32 -4.08 -26.65 -9.75
C MET A 32 -3.15 -26.22 -10.90
N PRO A 33 -3.41 -26.69 -12.14
CA PRO A 33 -2.56 -26.37 -13.28
C PRO A 33 -2.52 -24.87 -13.56
N ASN A 34 -1.33 -24.36 -13.86
CA ASN A 34 -1.06 -22.94 -14.13
C ASN A 34 -1.29 -22.00 -12.94
N VAL A 35 -1.41 -22.54 -11.72
CA VAL A 35 -1.42 -21.75 -10.49
C VAL A 35 -0.03 -21.77 -9.88
N PHE A 36 0.53 -20.58 -9.66
CA PHE A 36 1.80 -20.39 -8.97
C PHE A 36 1.55 -19.69 -7.64
N ASN A 37 2.25 -20.14 -6.59
CA ASN A 37 2.34 -19.44 -5.32
C ASN A 37 3.77 -18.94 -5.11
N MET A 38 3.92 -17.82 -4.39
CA MET A 38 5.21 -17.32 -3.97
C MET A 38 5.21 -17.05 -2.46
N THR A 39 6.09 -17.73 -1.73
CA THR A 39 6.27 -17.54 -0.29
C THR A 39 7.62 -16.94 0.00
N SER A 40 7.66 -16.07 1.00
CA SER A 40 8.83 -15.25 1.35
C SER A 40 9.27 -14.33 0.21
N SER A 41 9.72 -13.13 0.54
CA SER A 41 10.50 -12.26 -0.35
C SER A 41 10.82 -11.01 0.46
N PRO A 42 12.06 -10.86 0.95
CA PRO A 42 12.47 -9.61 1.56
C PRO A 42 12.24 -8.46 0.58
N ILE A 43 11.80 -7.30 1.08
CA ILE A 43 11.52 -6.12 0.23
C ILE A 43 12.74 -5.72 -0.62
N GLN A 44 13.95 -6.00 -0.16
CA GLN A 44 15.19 -5.75 -0.89
C GLN A 44 15.33 -6.58 -2.17
N SER A 45 14.70 -7.76 -2.26
CA SER A 45 14.78 -8.67 -3.41
C SER A 45 13.47 -8.78 -4.19
N HIS A 46 12.45 -7.97 -3.89
CA HIS A 46 11.12 -8.07 -4.53
C HIS A 46 11.18 -8.03 -6.07
N ARG A 47 12.07 -7.21 -6.64
CA ARG A 47 12.25 -7.11 -8.11
C ARG A 47 12.80 -8.39 -8.72
N LEU A 48 13.79 -9.00 -8.07
CA LEU A 48 14.35 -10.29 -8.50
C LEU A 48 13.28 -11.38 -8.42
N ALA A 49 12.52 -11.41 -7.32
CA ALA A 49 11.42 -12.35 -7.14
C ALA A 49 10.35 -12.18 -8.23
N GLY A 50 9.94 -10.95 -8.52
CA GLY A 50 8.99 -10.64 -9.60
C GLY A 50 9.49 -11.06 -10.98
N LYS A 51 10.78 -10.84 -11.28
CA LYS A 51 11.38 -11.33 -12.53
C LYS A 51 11.32 -12.86 -12.63
N GLN A 52 11.71 -13.57 -11.57
CA GLN A 52 11.71 -15.03 -11.59
C GLN A 52 10.30 -15.61 -11.70
N LEU A 53 9.31 -15.01 -11.04
CA LEU A 53 7.91 -15.41 -11.18
C LEU A 53 7.41 -15.14 -12.62
N SER A 54 7.74 -14.00 -13.20
CA SER A 54 7.42 -13.70 -14.61
C SER A 54 8.04 -14.72 -15.56
N ASP A 55 9.31 -15.08 -15.36
CA ASP A 55 10.00 -16.09 -16.16
C ASP A 55 9.38 -17.49 -15.98
N ALA A 56 8.89 -17.84 -14.79
CA ALA A 56 8.14 -19.07 -14.56
C ALA A 56 6.79 -19.09 -15.30
N VAL A 57 6.04 -17.99 -15.26
CA VAL A 57 4.76 -17.85 -15.99
C VAL A 57 4.98 -17.90 -17.49
N LYS A 58 6.01 -17.23 -18.03
CA LYS A 58 6.34 -17.22 -19.48
C LYS A 58 6.61 -18.62 -20.05
N ARG A 59 7.03 -19.59 -19.22
CA ARG A 59 7.21 -20.99 -19.65
C ARG A 59 5.88 -21.72 -19.87
N LYS A 60 4.78 -21.26 -19.27
CA LYS A 60 3.44 -21.86 -19.37
C LYS A 60 2.51 -21.05 -20.27
N LEU A 61 2.68 -19.74 -20.30
CA LEU A 61 1.79 -18.80 -20.99
C LEU A 61 2.60 -17.85 -21.89
N ARG A 62 2.17 -17.72 -23.15
CA ARG A 62 2.72 -16.73 -24.07
C ARG A 62 2.14 -15.34 -23.73
N PRO A 63 2.98 -14.30 -23.54
CA PRO A 63 2.50 -12.93 -23.40
C PRO A 63 1.69 -12.50 -24.62
N SER A 64 0.59 -11.78 -24.40
CA SER A 64 -0.26 -11.23 -25.46
C SER A 64 0.15 -9.83 -25.94
N GLY A 65 0.93 -9.10 -25.13
CA GLY A 65 1.42 -7.76 -25.44
C GLY A 65 2.88 -7.73 -25.88
N ALA A 66 3.29 -6.60 -26.49
CA ALA A 66 4.69 -6.34 -26.79
C ALA A 66 5.52 -6.19 -25.49
N PRO A 67 6.80 -6.58 -25.49
CA PRO A 67 7.70 -6.30 -24.38
C PRO A 67 7.77 -4.79 -24.07
N GLN A 68 7.81 -4.44 -22.79
CA GLN A 68 7.97 -3.07 -22.31
C GLN A 68 9.17 -2.97 -21.36
N GLU A 69 9.82 -1.82 -21.35
CA GLU A 69 10.87 -1.51 -20.38
C GLU A 69 10.26 -1.12 -19.03
N ILE A 70 10.87 -1.61 -17.94
CA ILE A 70 10.43 -1.30 -16.59
C ILE A 70 11.12 -0.01 -16.14
N SER A 71 10.35 1.05 -15.87
CA SER A 71 10.88 2.23 -15.17
C SER A 71 11.05 1.91 -13.68
N TYR A 72 12.22 2.26 -13.16
CA TYR A 72 12.56 2.16 -11.74
C TYR A 72 12.60 3.51 -11.04
N ASP A 73 12.19 4.57 -11.74
CA ASP A 73 12.24 5.93 -11.23
C ASP A 73 11.27 6.10 -10.06
N ALA A 74 11.66 6.98 -9.14
CA ALA A 74 10.74 7.43 -8.10
C ALA A 74 9.58 8.18 -8.76
N LYS A 75 8.38 8.04 -8.20
CA LYS A 75 7.19 8.79 -8.60
C LYS A 75 6.87 9.80 -7.50
N PRO A 76 7.51 10.98 -7.50
CA PRO A 76 7.22 11.99 -6.49
C PRO A 76 5.83 12.58 -6.70
N TYR A 77 5.26 13.11 -5.62
CA TYR A 77 4.09 13.97 -5.71
C TYR A 77 4.40 15.26 -6.50
N PRO A 78 3.39 15.90 -7.09
CA PRO A 78 3.56 17.14 -7.84
C PRO A 78 4.13 18.25 -6.93
N ASP A 79 5.02 19.07 -7.49
CA ASP A 79 5.47 20.28 -6.80
C ASP A 79 4.35 21.34 -6.83
N ALA A 80 3.70 21.53 -5.70
CA ALA A 80 2.53 22.39 -5.55
C ALA A 80 2.68 23.32 -4.33
N PRO A 81 3.60 24.31 -4.37
CA PRO A 81 3.91 25.16 -3.21
C PRO A 81 2.72 26.01 -2.74
N ASP A 82 1.80 26.34 -3.65
CA ASP A 82 0.59 27.11 -3.37
C ASP A 82 -0.54 26.25 -2.76
N SER A 83 -0.42 24.92 -2.76
CA SER A 83 -1.39 24.05 -2.11
C SER A 83 -1.25 24.15 -0.59
N PRO A 84 -2.36 24.30 0.17
CA PRO A 84 -2.32 24.25 1.63
C PRO A 84 -1.70 22.95 2.14
N THR A 85 -1.04 23.03 3.29
CA THR A 85 -0.62 21.84 4.05
C THR A 85 -1.85 21.18 4.67
N LEU A 86 -1.81 19.85 4.81
CA LEU A 86 -2.88 19.11 5.48
C LEU A 86 -2.98 19.52 6.96
N LEU A 87 -1.83 19.70 7.62
CA LEU A 87 -1.73 20.05 9.03
C LEU A 87 -1.10 21.44 9.20
N ASN A 88 -1.60 22.23 10.13
CA ASN A 88 -1.08 23.58 10.38
C ASN A 88 0.31 23.60 11.02
N HIS A 89 0.72 22.51 11.67
CA HIS A 89 1.98 22.39 12.41
C HIS A 89 2.99 21.47 11.70
N TRP A 90 2.65 20.94 10.52
CA TRP A 90 3.50 20.03 9.76
C TRP A 90 3.25 20.18 8.26
N ASP A 91 4.32 20.41 7.50
CA ASP A 91 4.29 20.74 6.07
C ASP A 91 4.62 19.57 5.14
N GLY A 92 4.80 18.36 5.69
CA GLY A 92 5.24 17.20 4.93
C GLY A 92 4.19 16.60 3.98
N VAL A 93 2.92 17.01 4.06
CA VAL A 93 1.84 16.63 3.13
C VAL A 93 0.97 17.83 2.83
N ARG A 94 0.67 18.02 1.54
CA ARG A 94 -0.23 19.04 1.02
C ARG A 94 -1.52 18.43 0.50
N ILE A 95 -2.55 19.26 0.35
CA ILE A 95 -3.81 18.85 -0.26
C ILE A 95 -3.61 18.34 -1.70
N ALA A 96 -2.70 18.94 -2.47
CA ALA A 96 -2.35 18.46 -3.80
C ALA A 96 -1.81 17.01 -3.80
N ASP A 97 -1.06 16.59 -2.77
CA ASP A 97 -0.54 15.23 -2.65
C ASP A 97 -1.67 14.22 -2.43
N LEU A 98 -2.63 14.58 -1.57
CA LEU A 98 -3.83 13.76 -1.32
C LEU A 98 -4.65 13.58 -2.60
N ARG A 99 -4.87 14.67 -3.35
CA ARG A 99 -5.60 14.62 -4.61
C ARG A 99 -4.85 13.80 -5.67
N HIS A 100 -3.54 13.98 -5.79
CA HIS A 100 -2.72 13.18 -6.70
C HIS A 100 -2.81 11.69 -6.38
N ALA A 101 -2.70 11.32 -5.10
CA ALA A 101 -2.86 9.93 -4.66
C ALA A 101 -4.26 9.38 -4.96
N ALA A 102 -5.32 10.18 -4.75
CA ALA A 102 -6.69 9.78 -5.05
C ALA A 102 -6.89 9.51 -6.56
N GLU A 103 -6.32 10.34 -7.42
CA GLU A 103 -6.42 10.22 -8.88
C GLU A 103 -5.61 9.06 -9.45
N HIS A 104 -4.41 8.80 -8.91
CA HIS A 104 -3.41 7.94 -9.56
C HIS A 104 -3.05 6.66 -8.80
N GLU A 105 -3.39 6.56 -7.51
CA GLU A 105 -2.90 5.47 -6.64
C GLU A 105 -4.02 4.64 -5.98
N GLN A 106 -5.26 4.82 -6.45
CA GLN A 106 -6.43 4.00 -6.12
C GLN A 106 -6.64 3.73 -4.61
N PRO A 107 -6.60 4.74 -3.72
CA PRO A 107 -7.01 4.55 -2.33
C PRO A 107 -8.51 4.25 -2.28
N ALA A 108 -8.93 3.29 -1.44
CA ALA A 108 -10.34 2.94 -1.25
C ALA A 108 -10.91 3.49 0.07
N THR A 109 -10.03 3.88 1.00
CA THR A 109 -10.36 4.33 2.36
C THR A 109 -9.48 5.51 2.77
N LEU A 110 -9.90 6.24 3.80
CA LEU A 110 -9.08 7.29 4.41
C LEU A 110 -7.80 6.73 5.05
N GLU A 111 -7.85 5.48 5.54
CA GLU A 111 -6.65 4.78 6.01
C GLU A 111 -5.65 4.51 4.86
N ASP A 112 -6.13 4.12 3.67
CA ASP A 112 -5.25 3.96 2.49
C ASP A 112 -4.51 5.25 2.22
N LEU A 113 -5.26 6.36 2.16
CA LEU A 113 -4.71 7.65 1.83
C LEU A 113 -3.67 8.09 2.87
N LEU A 114 -4.04 8.15 4.15
CA LEU A 114 -3.20 8.72 5.19
C LEU A 114 -2.00 7.83 5.60
N PHE A 115 -2.16 6.50 5.65
CA PHE A 115 -1.06 5.61 6.05
C PHE A 115 -0.25 5.03 4.89
N ARG A 116 -0.91 4.73 3.76
CA ARG A 116 -0.31 3.94 2.68
C ARG A 116 0.07 4.75 1.45
N ARG A 117 -0.40 6.00 1.32
CA ARG A 117 -0.05 6.90 0.20
C ARG A 117 0.82 8.05 0.67
N VAL A 118 0.26 8.98 1.45
CA VAL A 118 0.94 10.23 1.80
C VAL A 118 1.76 10.15 3.09
N GLY A 119 1.58 9.10 3.89
CA GLY A 119 2.38 8.85 5.10
C GLY A 119 2.07 9.74 6.30
N ALA A 120 1.08 10.65 6.22
CA ALA A 120 0.64 11.51 7.31
C ALA A 120 0.19 10.74 8.56
N GLY A 121 -0.31 9.50 8.40
CA GLY A 121 -0.65 8.60 9.51
C GLY A 121 0.55 8.16 10.35
N TRP A 122 1.78 8.30 9.86
CA TRP A 122 3.01 7.98 10.59
C TRP A 122 3.65 9.18 11.28
N THR A 123 2.92 10.29 11.42
CA THR A 123 3.34 11.45 12.21
C THR A 123 2.94 11.31 13.67
N GLU A 124 3.36 12.26 14.52
CA GLU A 124 3.03 12.28 15.95
C GLU A 124 1.51 12.30 16.20
N THR A 125 0.79 13.15 15.48
CA THR A 125 -0.68 13.26 15.59
C THR A 125 -1.41 12.23 14.74
N MET A 126 -0.71 11.51 13.86
CA MET A 126 -1.29 10.57 12.90
C MET A 126 -2.42 11.26 12.11
N ALA A 127 -2.27 12.55 11.80
CA ALA A 127 -3.24 13.39 11.09
C ALA A 127 -4.69 13.32 11.61
N ARG A 128 -4.90 13.06 12.91
CA ARG A 128 -6.25 12.95 13.53
C ARG A 128 -7.09 14.20 13.28
N GLU A 129 -6.52 15.35 13.57
CA GLU A 129 -7.13 16.66 13.39
C GLU A 129 -7.36 17.03 11.91
N GLY A 130 -6.60 16.42 11.00
CA GLY A 130 -6.73 16.61 9.55
C GLY A 130 -7.65 15.60 8.86
N ALA A 131 -8.20 14.61 9.57
CA ALA A 131 -8.91 13.49 8.96
C ALA A 131 -10.12 13.93 8.10
N ARG A 132 -10.94 14.85 8.61
CA ARG A 132 -12.09 15.39 7.86
C ARG A 132 -11.64 16.21 6.66
N VAL A 133 -10.66 17.09 6.84
CA VAL A 133 -10.09 17.91 5.75
C VAL A 133 -9.55 17.01 4.63
N ALA A 134 -8.84 15.94 4.98
CA ALA A 134 -8.31 14.98 4.02
C ALA A 134 -9.45 14.31 3.23
N ALA A 135 -10.47 13.79 3.92
CA ALA A 135 -11.61 13.12 3.29
C ALA A 135 -12.41 14.07 2.38
N ASP A 136 -12.70 15.29 2.85
CA ASP A 136 -13.40 16.30 2.06
C ASP A 136 -12.62 16.64 0.78
N SER A 137 -11.29 16.80 0.89
CA SER A 137 -10.43 17.24 -0.20
C SER A 137 -10.30 16.28 -1.39
N VAL A 138 -10.68 15.01 -1.21
CA VAL A 138 -10.64 13.97 -2.25
C VAL A 138 -12.01 13.38 -2.57
N SER A 139 -13.07 13.86 -1.91
CA SER A 139 -14.41 13.29 -2.01
C SER A 139 -14.97 13.32 -3.43
N ASP A 140 -14.68 14.37 -4.19
CA ASP A 140 -15.04 14.53 -5.59
C ASP A 140 -14.37 13.49 -6.50
N ILE A 141 -13.10 13.16 -6.21
CA ILE A 141 -12.31 12.18 -6.97
C ILE A 141 -12.75 10.76 -6.65
N LEU A 142 -12.97 10.45 -5.37
CA LEU A 142 -13.32 9.11 -4.89
C LEU A 142 -14.82 8.83 -4.91
N GLY A 143 -15.64 9.81 -5.28
CA GLY A 143 -17.11 9.68 -5.33
C GLY A 143 -17.75 9.50 -3.96
N TRP A 144 -17.18 10.09 -2.92
CA TRP A 144 -17.72 10.03 -1.55
C TRP A 144 -18.77 11.11 -1.34
N ASN A 145 -19.93 10.71 -0.85
CA ASN A 145 -20.93 11.64 -0.33
C ASN A 145 -20.67 11.94 1.15
N GLU A 146 -21.44 12.89 1.72
CA GLU A 146 -21.29 13.31 3.12
C GLU A 146 -21.32 12.13 4.11
N ALA A 147 -22.29 11.22 3.94
CA ALA A 147 -22.41 10.04 4.81
C ALA A 147 -21.19 9.11 4.70
N ARG A 148 -20.58 9.01 3.51
CA ARG A 148 -19.34 8.25 3.33
C ARG A 148 -18.15 8.96 3.98
N ILE A 149 -18.06 10.29 3.85
CA ILE A 149 -17.02 11.09 4.49
C ILE A 149 -17.06 10.91 6.01
N ASP A 150 -18.24 11.07 6.62
CA ASP A 150 -18.44 10.86 8.06
C ASP A 150 -17.98 9.46 8.49
N LYS A 151 -18.38 8.44 7.73
CA LYS A 151 -18.00 7.05 7.98
C LYS A 151 -16.49 6.82 7.88
N GLU A 152 -15.84 7.38 6.87
CA GLU A 152 -14.38 7.23 6.69
C GLU A 152 -13.59 7.89 7.83
N VAL A 153 -14.04 9.06 8.29
CA VAL A 153 -13.44 9.74 9.45
C VAL A 153 -13.65 8.91 10.72
N GLU A 154 -14.86 8.42 10.97
CA GLU A 154 -15.16 7.56 12.11
C GLU A 154 -14.30 6.28 12.09
N ASP A 155 -14.29 5.57 10.96
CA ASP A 155 -13.53 4.32 10.78
C ASP A 155 -12.02 4.56 10.98
N TYR A 156 -11.49 5.68 10.47
CA TYR A 156 -10.10 6.07 10.66
C TYR A 156 -9.75 6.27 12.14
N LEU A 157 -10.54 7.07 12.86
CA LEU A 157 -10.32 7.31 14.30
C LEU A 157 -10.46 6.02 15.11
N ALA A 158 -11.40 5.14 14.76
CA ALA A 158 -11.54 3.83 15.38
C ALA A 158 -10.32 2.93 15.14
N ILE A 159 -9.72 2.96 13.95
CA ILE A 159 -8.48 2.25 13.62
C ILE A 159 -7.32 2.76 14.50
N LEU A 160 -7.19 4.07 14.67
CA LEU A 160 -6.14 4.66 15.50
C LEU A 160 -6.23 4.20 16.95
N LYS A 161 -7.44 4.20 17.52
CA LYS A 161 -7.68 3.68 18.86
C LYS A 161 -7.35 2.20 18.97
N ARG A 162 -7.84 1.40 18.03
CA ARG A 162 -7.71 -0.07 18.07
C ARG A 162 -6.28 -0.55 17.83
N ARG A 163 -5.58 0.01 16.85
CA ARG A 163 -4.27 -0.51 16.38
C ARG A 163 -3.08 0.25 16.95
N HIS A 164 -3.25 1.52 17.27
CA HIS A 164 -2.15 2.38 17.71
C HIS A 164 -2.30 2.86 19.16
N GLY A 165 -3.40 2.48 19.83
CA GLY A 165 -3.65 2.83 21.23
C GLY A 165 -3.93 4.31 21.44
N VAL A 166 -4.27 5.05 20.39
CA VAL A 166 -4.50 6.49 20.47
C VAL A 166 -6.00 6.79 20.55
N GLY A 167 -6.45 7.25 21.72
CA GLY A 167 -7.81 7.75 21.94
C GLY A 167 -7.97 9.21 21.48
N ALA A 168 -9.23 9.63 21.35
CA ALA A 168 -9.59 11.04 21.23
C ALA A 168 -9.18 11.82 22.49
#